data_AF-A0A1G7WY51-F1
#
_entry.id   AF-A0A1G7WY51-F1
#
_cell.length_a   1.000
_cell.length_b   1.000
_cell.length_c   1.000
_cell.angle_alpha   90.00
_cell.angle_beta   90.00
_cell.angle_gamma   90.00
#
_symmetry.space_group_name_H-M   'P 1'
#
loop_
_entity.id
_entity.type
_entity.pdbx_description
1 polymer ?
#
loop_
_entity_poly.entity_id
_entity_poly.type
_entity_poly.pdbx_seq_one_letter_code
_entity_poly.pdbx_strand_id
1 'polypeptide(L)'
;MKSIIIKPKNELLKRYVHYFLYFKKKDNNILNYTTFPNSNLCLAIYRENKIEYGNQSKTNNCIITKDNKYFVSKLYGFHKMPFQVDINSPLALVCNECQLKL
;
A
#
# COMPACT_ATOMS: atom_id res chain seq x y z
N MET A 1 -11.49 3.25 -8.36
CA MET A 1 -10.64 2.21 -7.74
C MET A 1 -11.51 1.02 -7.35
N LYS A 2 -11.06 -0.22 -7.56
CA LYS A 2 -11.73 -1.44 -7.08
C LYS A 2 -10.87 -2.06 -5.99
N SER A 3 -11.49 -2.48 -4.89
CA SER A 3 -10.84 -3.18 -3.78
C SER A 3 -11.41 -4.59 -3.61
N ILE A 4 -10.55 -5.55 -3.25
CA ILE A 4 -10.95 -6.92 -2.92
C ILE A 4 -10.19 -7.35 -1.67
N ILE A 5 -10.90 -7.91 -0.71
CA ILE A 5 -10.33 -8.50 0.51
C ILE A 5 -10.34 -10.02 0.35
N ILE A 6 -9.18 -10.66 0.54
CA ILE A 6 -9.05 -12.12 0.46
C ILE A 6 -8.40 -12.62 1.75
N LYS A 7 -9.03 -13.57 2.44
CA LYS A 7 -8.41 -14.24 3.59
C LYS A 7 -7.41 -15.32 3.12
N PRO A 8 -6.27 -15.50 3.80
CA PRO A 8 -5.35 -16.58 3.48
C PRO A 8 -6.02 -17.93 3.66
N LYS A 9 -5.84 -18.82 2.67
CA LYS A 9 -6.30 -20.21 2.74
C LYS A 9 -5.28 -21.14 3.39
N ASN A 10 -3.99 -20.84 3.23
CA ASN A 10 -2.89 -21.63 3.77
C ASN A 10 -2.82 -21.49 5.31
N GLU A 11 -2.77 -22.62 6.01
CA GLU A 11 -2.80 -22.68 7.49
C GLU A 11 -1.60 -22.01 8.17
N LEU A 12 -0.42 -22.03 7.54
CA LEU A 12 0.75 -21.31 8.08
C LEU A 12 0.57 -19.81 7.92
N LEU A 13 0.12 -19.35 6.74
CA LEU A 13 -0.08 -17.92 6.49
C LEU A 13 -1.18 -17.31 7.36
N LYS A 14 -2.24 -18.06 7.68
CA LYS A 14 -3.31 -17.61 8.60
C LYS A 14 -2.79 -17.18 9.98
N ARG A 15 -1.62 -17.69 10.40
CA ARG A 15 -1.01 -17.33 11.69
C ARG A 15 -0.37 -15.94 11.69
N TYR A 16 -0.04 -15.41 10.51
CA TYR A 16 0.76 -14.19 10.36
C TYR A 16 0.04 -13.09 9.57
N VAL A 17 -0.83 -13.48 8.62
CA VAL A 17 -1.56 -12.58 7.73
C VAL A 17 -3.05 -12.73 8.01
N HIS A 18 -3.73 -11.61 8.27
CA HIS A 18 -5.19 -11.63 8.44
C HIS A 18 -5.94 -11.66 7.11
N TYR A 19 -5.50 -10.82 6.19
CA TYR A 19 -6.10 -10.69 4.87
C TYR A 19 -5.12 -10.05 3.89
N PHE A 20 -5.39 -10.25 2.61
CA PHE A 20 -4.79 -9.57 1.49
C PHE A 20 -5.79 -8.54 0.96
N LEU A 21 -5.38 -7.28 0.93
CA LEU A 21 -6.08 -6.19 0.26
C LEU A 21 -5.52 -6.02 -1.14
N TYR A 22 -6.35 -6.28 -2.14
CA TYR A 22 -6.02 -6.00 -3.53
C TYR A 22 -6.67 -4.70 -3.94
N PHE A 23 -5.87 -3.79 -4.49
CA PHE A 23 -6.34 -2.55 -5.06
C PHE A 23 -6.02 -2.52 -6.55
N LYS A 24 -7.04 -2.22 -7.35
CA LYS A 24 -6.90 -2.09 -8.79
C LYS A 24 -7.53 -0.80 -9.28
N LYS A 25 -6.75 -0.01 -10.02
CA LYS A 25 -7.16 1.19 -10.73
C LYS A 25 -6.70 1.04 -12.18
N LYS A 26 -7.64 1.17 -13.13
CA LYS A 26 -7.35 0.98 -14.56
C LYS A 26 -7.23 2.31 -15.30
N ASP A 27 -7.88 3.35 -14.81
CA ASP A 27 -7.87 4.69 -15.39
C ASP A 27 -6.61 5.48 -15.04
N ASN A 28 -6.37 6.56 -15.76
CA ASN A 28 -5.27 7.50 -15.53
C ASN A 28 -5.68 8.70 -14.66
N ASN A 29 -6.90 8.70 -14.10
CA ASN A 29 -7.36 9.84 -13.31
C ASN A 29 -6.54 9.96 -12.03
N ILE A 30 -6.28 11.18 -11.58
CA ILE A 30 -5.59 11.41 -10.31
C ILE A 30 -6.51 10.95 -9.17
N LEU A 31 -5.96 10.17 -8.24
CA LEU A 31 -6.67 9.75 -7.02
C LEU A 31 -5.81 10.12 -5.82
N ASN A 32 -6.37 10.99 -4.97
CA ASN A 32 -5.69 11.43 -3.75
C ASN A 32 -6.48 10.93 -2.55
N TYR A 33 -5.79 10.37 -1.57
CA TYR A 33 -6.38 9.97 -0.30
C TYR A 33 -5.39 10.15 0.85
N THR A 34 -5.93 10.28 2.05
CA THR A 34 -5.13 10.40 3.27
C THR A 34 -5.43 9.23 4.18
N THR A 35 -4.40 8.59 4.71
CA THR A 35 -4.53 7.60 5.78
C THR A 35 -4.18 8.24 7.13
N PHE A 36 -4.95 7.91 8.15
CA PHE A 36 -4.70 8.35 9.52
C PHE A 36 -3.70 7.42 10.21
N PRO A 37 -3.02 7.90 11.27
CA PRO A 37 -2.09 7.10 12.06
C PRO A 37 -2.61 5.69 12.33
N ASN A 38 -1.83 4.70 11.90
CA ASN A 38 -2.19 3.29 12.01
C ASN A 38 -1.03 2.52 12.64
N SER A 39 -1.37 1.53 13.46
CA SER A 39 -0.44 0.55 14.02
C SER A 39 -0.28 -0.73 13.21
N ASN A 40 -0.83 -0.79 12.00
CA ASN A 40 -0.72 -1.98 11.16
C ASN A 40 0.57 -1.93 10.33
N LEU A 41 1.26 -3.06 10.29
CA LEU A 41 2.34 -3.29 9.35
C LEU A 41 1.75 -3.90 8.08
N CYS A 42 1.93 -3.22 6.95
CA CYS A 42 1.54 -3.73 5.64
C CYS A 42 2.76 -3.83 4.72
N LEU A 43 2.98 -5.03 4.18
CA LEU A 43 3.82 -5.19 3.01
C LEU A 43 2.96 -4.96 1.77
N ALA A 44 3.29 -3.93 0.99
CA ALA A 44 2.62 -3.58 -0.24
C ALA A 44 3.52 -3.93 -1.43
N ILE A 45 2.95 -4.61 -2.41
CA ILE A 45 3.63 -4.96 -3.66
C ILE A 45 2.90 -4.29 -4.80
N TYR A 46 3.60 -3.42 -5.52
CA TYR A 46 3.12 -2.65 -6.66
C TYR A 46 3.65 -3.24 -7.95
N ARG A 47 2.86 -3.19 -9.02
CA ARG A 47 3.26 -3.61 -10.36
C ARG A 47 3.34 -2.41 -11.28
N GLU A 48 4.45 -2.24 -11.99
CA GLU A 48 4.62 -1.16 -13.00
C GLU A 48 4.42 0.26 -12.41
N ASN A 49 4.78 0.44 -11.14
CA ASN A 49 4.70 1.72 -10.45
C ASN A 49 6.02 2.10 -9.78
N LYS A 50 6.34 3.40 -9.81
CA LYS A 50 7.38 4.04 -9.01
C LYS A 50 6.72 4.67 -7.79
N ILE A 51 7.32 4.45 -6.62
CA ILE A 51 6.83 4.95 -5.34
C ILE A 51 7.86 5.92 -4.79
N GLU A 52 7.49 7.20 -4.71
CA GLU A 52 8.34 8.28 -4.21
C GLU A 52 7.77 8.81 -2.90
N TYR A 53 8.57 8.75 -1.83
CA TYR A 53 8.18 9.25 -0.51
C TYR A 53 8.78 10.63 -0.27
N GLY A 54 7.93 11.57 0.13
CA GLY A 54 8.35 12.79 0.82
C GLY A 54 8.10 12.61 2.31
N ASN A 55 9.13 12.22 3.05
CA ASN A 55 9.11 12.23 4.51
C ASN A 55 10.05 13.35 5.00
N GLN A 56 9.49 14.55 5.19
CA GLN A 56 10.18 15.68 5.81
C GLN A 56 9.47 16.03 7.12
N SER A 57 10.07 16.89 7.94
CA SER A 57 9.55 17.28 9.26
C SER A 57 8.10 17.78 9.29
N LYS A 58 7.54 18.17 8.13
CA LYS A 58 6.16 18.64 7.97
C LYS A 58 5.36 17.90 6.88
N THR A 59 5.96 16.95 6.19
CA THR A 59 5.31 16.24 5.07
C THR A 59 5.50 14.75 5.23
N ASN A 60 4.39 14.02 5.11
CA ASN A 60 4.38 12.57 5.07
C ASN A 60 3.49 12.18 3.89
N ASN A 61 4.06 12.25 2.70
CA ASN A 61 3.34 11.97 1.47
C ASN A 61 4.04 10.92 0.60
N CYS A 62 3.27 10.33 -0.30
CA CYS A 62 3.72 9.35 -1.24
C CYS A 62 3.07 9.58 -2.59
N ILE A 63 3.92 9.71 -3.61
CA ILE A 63 3.49 9.91 -5.00
C ILE A 63 3.72 8.59 -5.73
N ILE A 64 2.65 8.12 -6.38
CA ILE A 64 2.64 6.87 -7.14
C ILE A 64 2.48 7.20 -8.63
N THR A 65 3.55 6.98 -9.37
CA THR A 65 3.62 7.20 -10.82
C THR A 65 3.84 5.90 -11.57
N LYS A 66 3.63 5.91 -12.88
CA LYS A 66 3.92 4.75 -13.73
C LYS A 66 5.43 4.55 -13.85
N ASP A 67 5.88 3.31 -13.79
CA ASP A 67 7.26 2.91 -14.06
C ASP A 67 7.29 1.68 -14.97
N ASN A 68 8.41 1.46 -15.64
CA ASN A 68 8.62 0.27 -16.47
C ASN A 68 9.22 -0.90 -15.67
N LYS A 69 9.41 -0.74 -14.35
CA LYS A 69 9.82 -1.83 -13.44
C LYS A 69 8.68 -2.82 -13.24
N TYR A 70 8.98 -4.11 -13.30
CA TYR A 70 7.97 -5.17 -13.12
C TYR A 70 7.25 -5.06 -11.76
N PHE A 71 8.00 -5.05 -10.65
CA PHE A 71 7.44 -4.97 -9.31
C PHE A 71 8.29 -4.13 -8.36
N VAL A 72 7.63 -3.42 -7.44
CA VAL A 72 8.27 -2.71 -6.33
C VAL A 72 7.53 -3.07 -5.05
N SER A 73 8.27 -3.50 -4.03
CA SER A 73 7.71 -3.75 -2.69
C SER A 73 8.05 -2.63 -1.73
N LYS A 74 7.10 -2.26 -0.87
CA LYS A 74 7.27 -1.29 0.21
C LYS A 74 6.65 -1.82 1.50
N LEU A 75 7.36 -1.63 2.61
CA LEU A 75 6.85 -1.94 3.93
C LEU A 75 6.33 -0.63 4.56
N TYR A 76 5.02 -0.54 4.69
CA TYR A 76 4.35 0.57 5.37
C TYR A 76 4.09 0.16 6.81
N GLY A 77 4.63 0.92 7.75
CA GLY A 77 4.46 0.67 9.17
C GLY A 77 3.77 1.81 9.91
N PHE A 78 4.06 1.85 11.20
CA PHE A 78 3.56 2.83 12.16
C PHE A 78 3.89 4.26 11.70
N HIS A 79 2.86 5.04 11.34
CA HIS A 79 3.01 6.46 11.04
C HIS A 79 2.27 7.27 12.10
N LYS A 80 2.94 8.28 12.67
CA LYS A 80 2.41 9.12 13.77
C LYS A 80 1.69 10.39 13.27
N MET A 81 1.78 10.68 11.97
CA MET A 81 1.12 11.80 11.33
C MET A 81 0.36 11.31 10.09
N PRO A 82 -0.71 12.00 9.65
CA PRO A 82 -1.46 11.63 8.45
C PRO A 82 -0.53 11.39 7.26
N PHE A 83 -0.82 10.35 6.49
CA PHE A 83 -0.04 9.97 5.33
C PHE A 83 -0.85 10.22 4.06
N GLN A 84 -0.40 11.18 3.25
CA GLN A 84 -1.09 11.54 2.01
C GLN A 84 -0.56 10.71 0.85
N VAL A 85 -1.45 10.15 0.04
CA VAL A 85 -1.10 9.35 -1.13
C VAL A 85 -1.73 9.95 -2.37
N ASP A 86 -0.90 10.27 -3.35
CA ASP A 86 -1.30 10.82 -4.64
C ASP A 86 -0.98 9.78 -5.74
N ILE A 87 -2.01 9.24 -6.40
CA ILE A 87 -1.88 8.23 -7.45
C ILE A 87 -2.16 8.85 -8.81
N ASN A 88 -1.10 8.98 -9.61
CA ASN A 88 -1.13 9.62 -10.93
C ASN A 88 -1.03 8.59 -12.06
N SER A 89 -1.40 7.34 -11.80
CA SER A 89 -1.24 6.23 -12.74
C SER A 89 -2.26 5.09 -12.52
N PRO A 90 -2.38 4.14 -13.46
CA PRO A 90 -3.00 2.86 -13.17
C PRO A 90 -2.26 2.17 -12.04
N LEU A 91 -2.99 1.42 -11.22
CA LEU A 91 -2.48 0.82 -10.00
C LEU A 91 -2.91 -0.64 -9.94
N ALA A 92 -1.96 -1.52 -9.70
CA ALA A 92 -2.22 -2.87 -9.24
C ALA A 92 -1.33 -3.12 -8.03
N LEU A 93 -1.94 -3.18 -6.85
CA LEU A 93 -1.24 -3.37 -5.58
C LEU A 93 -1.89 -4.49 -4.77
N VAL A 94 -1.06 -5.25 -4.05
CA VAL A 94 -1.51 -6.13 -2.97
C VAL A 94 -0.85 -5.70 -1.66
N CYS A 95 -1.64 -5.55 -0.62
CA CYS A 95 -1.21 -5.25 0.74
C CYS A 95 -1.60 -6.42 1.65
N ASN A 96 -0.64 -7.00 2.36
CA ASN A 96 -0.94 -7.97 3.42
C ASN A 96 -0.76 -7.32 4.79
N GLU A 97 -1.84 -7.30 5.58
CA GLU A 97 -1.77 -6.88 6.97
C GLU A 97 -1.11 -7.99 7.80
N CYS A 98 0.06 -7.68 8.36
CA CYS A 98 0.81 -8.59 9.22
C CYS A 98 0.54 -8.28 10.69
N GLN A 99 0.21 -9.30 11.48
CA GLN A 99 0.28 -9.19 12.94
C GLN A 99 1.74 -9.31 13.40
N LEU A 100 2.32 -8.19 13.83
CA LEU A 100 3.51 -8.24 14.68
C LEU A 100 3.05 -8.61 16.10
N LYS A 101 3.26 -9.86 16.50
CA LYS A 101 3.29 -10.20 17.93
C LYS A 101 4.63 -9.72 18.46
N LEU A 102 4.64 -8.56 19.11
CA LEU A 102 5.76 -8.08 19.93
C LEU A 102 5.75 -8.81 21.27
#